data_AF-A0A168M3H2-F1
#
_entry.id   AF-A0A168M3H2-F1
#
_cell.length_a   1.000
_cell.length_b   1.000
_cell.length_c   1.000
_cell.angle_alpha   90.00
_cell.angle_beta   90.00
_cell.angle_gamma   90.00
#
_symmetry.space_group_name_H-M   'P 1'
#
loop_
_entity.id
_entity.type
_entity.pdbx_description
1 polymer ?
#
loop_
_entity_poly.entity_id
_entity_poly.type
_entity_poly.pdbx_seq_one_letter_code
_entity_poly.pdbx_strand_id
1 'polypeptide(L)'
;MNENENMLHKFIKNYTENKQNRAGNLETKKEKLEIQSKKEKEKMDKLSAIKEKLAAKEKSYDEVYSYLLQILKSRGILFDIPKSAVEIEEWDNLYIKKEQGAYSLIDKNQQTVYSIDKKYYDSIEHIVTNYKYSAVVVRKDAYFLKVQIRIL
;
A
#
# COMPACT_ATOMS: atom_id res chain seq x y z
N MET A 1 21.21 51.35 -64.31
CA MET A 1 21.34 50.56 -63.07
C MET A 1 22.26 49.40 -63.35
N ASN A 2 23.30 49.23 -62.55
CA ASN A 2 24.38 48.26 -62.79
C ASN A 2 23.91 46.85 -62.38
N GLU A 3 24.16 45.81 -63.17
CA GLU A 3 23.66 44.43 -62.90
C GLU A 3 24.10 43.90 -61.51
N ASN A 4 25.29 44.29 -61.07
CA ASN A 4 25.82 43.96 -59.75
C ASN A 4 25.04 44.59 -58.59
N GLU A 5 24.53 45.82 -58.76
CA GLU A 5 23.68 46.47 -57.76
C GLU A 5 22.33 45.76 -57.63
N ASN A 6 21.78 45.28 -58.75
CA ASN A 6 20.52 44.54 -58.78
C ASN A 6 20.65 43.15 -58.12
N MET A 7 21.78 42.46 -58.31
CA MET A 7 22.06 41.20 -57.60
C MET A 7 22.24 41.39 -56.09
N LEU A 8 22.98 42.42 -55.68
CA LEU A 8 23.17 42.72 -54.26
C LEU A 8 21.83 43.06 -53.58
N HIS A 9 20.97 43.82 -54.23
CA HIS A 9 19.66 44.18 -53.69
C HIS A 9 18.74 42.96 -53.52
N LYS A 10 18.75 42.03 -54.49
CA LYS A 10 18.03 40.74 -54.39
C LYS A 10 18.55 39.87 -53.24
N PHE A 11 19.86 39.82 -53.05
CA PHE A 11 20.47 39.07 -51.95
C PHE A 11 20.08 39.63 -50.58
N ILE A 12 20.18 40.95 -50.40
CA ILE A 12 19.79 41.63 -49.15
C ILE A 12 18.31 41.40 -48.85
N LYS A 13 17.44 41.51 -49.87
CA LYS A 13 16.01 41.26 -49.73
C LYS A 13 15.73 39.82 -49.27
N ASN A 14 16.26 38.81 -49.97
CA ASN A 14 16.08 37.40 -49.60
C ASN A 14 16.63 37.09 -48.19
N TYR A 15 17.80 37.63 -47.85
CA TYR A 15 18.38 37.45 -46.51
C TYR A 15 17.47 38.04 -45.43
N THR A 16 16.95 39.24 -45.66
CA THR A 16 16.05 39.95 -44.73
C THR A 16 14.75 39.18 -44.54
N GLU A 17 14.12 38.74 -45.63
CA GLU A 17 12.90 37.93 -45.60
C GLU A 17 13.12 36.60 -44.84
N ASN A 18 14.23 35.91 -45.10
CA ASN A 18 14.58 34.68 -44.38
C ASN A 18 14.77 34.91 -42.88
N LYS A 19 15.39 36.04 -42.49
CA LYS A 19 15.57 36.39 -41.08
C LYS A 19 14.24 36.75 -40.41
N GLN A 20 13.37 37.48 -41.09
CA GLN A 20 12.02 37.79 -40.60
C GLN A 20 11.19 36.52 -40.42
N ASN A 21 11.19 35.62 -41.40
CA ASN A 21 10.51 34.32 -41.30
C ASN A 21 11.05 33.49 -40.13
N ARG A 22 12.37 33.46 -39.93
CA ARG A 22 12.98 32.77 -38.80
C ARG A 22 12.59 33.39 -37.46
N ALA A 23 12.53 34.72 -37.37
CA ALA A 23 12.09 35.41 -36.18
C ALA A 23 10.62 35.09 -35.85
N GLY A 24 9.72 35.13 -36.83
CA GLY A 24 8.31 34.76 -36.64
C GLY A 24 8.13 33.30 -36.22
N ASN A 25 8.92 32.38 -36.80
CA ASN A 25 8.91 30.97 -36.40
C ASN A 25 9.41 30.76 -34.97
N LEU A 26 10.42 31.52 -34.54
CA LEU A 26 10.94 31.46 -33.17
C LEU A 26 9.92 32.00 -32.17
N GLU A 27 9.23 33.10 -32.48
CA GLU A 27 8.18 33.65 -31.60
C GLU A 27 7.03 32.66 -31.43
N THR A 28 6.55 32.08 -32.54
CA THR A 28 5.52 31.01 -32.51
C THR A 28 5.97 29.81 -31.68
N LYS A 29 7.26 29.43 -31.76
CA LYS A 29 7.80 28.31 -30.97
C LYS A 29 7.86 28.66 -29.49
N LYS A 30 8.26 29.88 -29.14
CA LYS A 30 8.30 30.39 -27.77
C LYS A 30 6.91 30.37 -27.14
N GLU A 31 5.90 30.91 -27.82
CA GLU A 31 4.51 30.90 -27.34
C GLU A 31 4.00 29.47 -27.08
N LYS A 32 4.29 28.53 -28.00
CA LYS A 32 3.93 27.11 -27.82
C LYS A 32 4.59 26.50 -26.59
N LEU A 33 5.88 26.77 -26.37
CA LEU A 33 6.61 26.27 -25.21
C LEU A 33 6.11 26.88 -23.91
N GLU A 34 5.76 28.16 -23.89
CA GLU A 34 5.18 28.82 -22.71
C GLU A 34 3.83 28.21 -22.32
N ILE A 35 2.96 27.93 -23.31
CA ILE A 35 1.69 27.24 -23.08
C ILE A 35 1.92 25.82 -22.53
N GLN A 36 2.88 25.09 -23.09
CA GLN A 36 3.23 23.74 -22.62
C GLN A 36 3.76 23.78 -21.18
N SER A 37 4.70 24.68 -20.88
CA SER A 37 5.27 24.85 -19.55
C SER A 37 4.20 25.17 -18.51
N LYS A 38 3.25 26.07 -18.84
CA LYS A 38 2.12 26.38 -17.96
C LYS A 38 1.25 25.15 -17.69
N LYS A 39 0.91 24.38 -18.73
CA LYS A 39 0.11 23.15 -18.58
C LYS A 39 0.82 22.09 -17.73
N GLU A 40 2.14 21.94 -17.90
CA GLU A 40 2.93 21.00 -17.10
C GLU A 40 3.00 21.42 -15.64
N LYS A 41 3.20 22.72 -15.38
CA LYS A 41 3.17 23.26 -14.01
C LYS A 41 1.82 22.99 -13.32
N GLU A 42 0.71 23.27 -13.99
CA GLU A 42 -0.63 22.99 -13.46
C GLU A 42 -0.85 21.49 -13.17
N LYS A 43 -0.30 20.59 -14.00
CA LYS A 43 -0.34 19.14 -13.75
C LYS A 43 0.50 18.77 -12.54
N MET A 44 1.70 19.32 -12.43
CA MET A 44 2.62 19.07 -11.31
C MET A 44 1.99 19.50 -9.99
N ASP A 45 1.39 20.70 -9.94
CA ASP A 45 0.72 21.22 -8.74
C ASP A 45 -0.44 20.31 -8.30
N LYS A 46 -1.25 19.84 -9.26
CA LYS A 46 -2.33 18.87 -8.98
C LYS A 46 -1.79 17.54 -8.43
N LEU A 47 -0.74 17.00 -9.03
CA LEU A 47 -0.13 15.75 -8.58
C LEU A 47 0.49 15.91 -7.19
N SER A 48 1.12 17.04 -6.89
CA SER A 48 1.66 17.33 -5.55
C SER A 48 0.56 17.35 -4.50
N ALA A 49 -0.55 18.03 -4.77
CA ALA A 49 -1.70 18.06 -3.86
C ALA A 49 -2.32 16.66 -3.65
N ILE A 50 -2.37 15.82 -4.68
CA ILE A 50 -2.82 14.42 -4.54
C ILE A 50 -1.84 13.63 -3.66
N LYS A 51 -0.53 13.78 -3.89
CA LYS A 51 0.50 13.10 -3.11
C LYS A 51 0.40 13.45 -1.62
N GLU A 52 0.25 14.73 -1.29
CA GLU A 52 0.09 15.19 0.10
C GLU A 52 -1.16 14.59 0.75
N LYS A 53 -2.29 14.57 0.04
CA LYS A 53 -3.53 13.93 0.53
C LYS A 53 -3.36 12.44 0.77
N LEU A 54 -2.66 11.73 -0.11
CA LEU A 54 -2.40 10.30 0.05
C LEU A 54 -1.48 10.03 1.24
N ALA A 55 -0.40 10.80 1.40
CA ALA A 55 0.51 10.69 2.54
C ALA A 55 -0.21 10.96 3.88
N ALA A 56 -1.12 11.94 3.92
CA ALA A 56 -1.93 12.20 5.11
C ALA A 56 -2.89 11.04 5.43
N LYS A 57 -3.47 10.41 4.41
CA LYS A 57 -4.33 9.22 4.59
C LYS A 57 -3.54 8.02 5.07
N GLU A 58 -2.37 7.76 4.49
CA GLU A 58 -1.46 6.69 4.91
C GLU A 58 -1.13 6.81 6.39
N LYS A 59 -0.68 8.01 6.82
CA LYS A 59 -0.42 8.28 8.23
C LYS A 59 -1.64 8.03 9.12
N SER A 60 -2.83 8.44 8.70
CA SER A 60 -4.07 8.19 9.44
C SER A 60 -4.38 6.69 9.55
N TYR A 61 -4.15 5.91 8.49
CA TYR A 61 -4.32 4.46 8.53
C TYR A 61 -3.30 3.79 9.46
N ASP A 62 -2.05 4.24 9.47
CA ASP A 62 -1.02 3.74 10.39
C ASP A 62 -1.37 4.00 11.86
N GLU A 63 -1.92 5.17 12.16
CA GLU A 63 -2.38 5.52 13.50
C GLU A 63 -3.53 4.60 13.95
N VAL A 64 -4.53 4.41 13.09
CA VAL A 64 -5.66 3.51 13.37
C VAL A 64 -5.18 2.06 13.53
N TYR A 65 -4.32 1.60 12.63
CA TYR A 65 -3.77 0.25 12.68
C TYR A 65 -2.97 0.02 13.96
N SER A 66 -2.10 0.95 14.33
CA SER A 66 -1.29 0.88 15.56
C SER A 66 -2.16 0.81 16.80
N TYR A 67 -3.22 1.62 16.85
CA TYR A 67 -4.21 1.60 17.93
C TYR A 67 -4.94 0.25 18.03
N LEU A 68 -5.42 -0.29 16.91
CA LEU A 68 -6.07 -1.60 16.88
C LEU A 68 -5.12 -2.73 17.28
N LEU A 69 -3.88 -2.69 16.82
CA LEU A 69 -2.84 -3.65 17.20
C LEU A 69 -2.55 -3.58 18.71
N GLN A 70 -2.52 -2.38 19.29
CA GLN A 70 -2.36 -2.21 20.73
C GLN A 70 -3.52 -2.82 21.51
N ILE A 71 -4.76 -2.65 21.04
CA ILE A 71 -5.93 -3.31 21.62
C ILE A 71 -5.75 -4.83 21.55
N LEU A 72 -5.37 -5.37 20.40
CA LEU A 72 -5.16 -6.81 20.22
C LEU A 72 -4.04 -7.35 21.12
N LYS A 73 -2.93 -6.63 21.28
CA LYS A 73 -1.85 -6.98 22.20
C LYS A 73 -2.32 -6.99 23.65
N SER A 74 -3.12 -6.00 24.05
CA SER A 74 -3.60 -5.88 25.43
C SER A 74 -4.67 -6.93 25.80
N ARG A 75 -5.58 -7.25 24.88
CA ARG A 75 -6.74 -8.13 25.15
C ARG A 75 -6.54 -9.56 24.69
N GLY A 76 -5.65 -9.80 23.74
CA GLY A 76 -5.58 -11.05 22.98
C GLY A 76 -6.81 -11.27 22.10
N ILE A 77 -6.78 -12.36 21.34
CA ILE A 77 -7.86 -12.82 20.47
C ILE A 77 -8.47 -14.06 21.11
N LEU A 78 -9.79 -14.05 21.29
CA LEU A 78 -10.52 -15.18 21.88
C LEU A 78 -11.21 -15.99 20.78
N PHE A 79 -11.02 -17.30 20.84
CA PHE A 79 -11.73 -18.28 20.01
C PHE A 79 -12.59 -19.15 20.93
N ASP A 80 -13.89 -19.20 20.63
CA ASP A 80 -14.79 -20.19 21.22
C ASP A 80 -14.86 -21.39 20.28
N ILE A 81 -14.26 -22.50 20.71
CA ILE A 81 -14.06 -23.70 19.91
C ILE A 81 -14.99 -24.78 20.45
N PRO A 82 -15.84 -25.42 19.62
CA PRO A 82 -16.61 -26.58 20.04
C PRO A 82 -15.68 -27.68 20.57
N LYS A 83 -16.02 -28.25 21.71
CA LYS A 83 -15.22 -29.30 22.33
C LYS A 83 -15.10 -30.49 21.36
N SER A 84 -13.87 -30.80 20.96
CA SER A 84 -13.56 -31.97 20.15
C SER A 84 -13.31 -33.19 21.04
N ALA A 85 -13.13 -34.37 20.43
CA ALA A 85 -12.72 -35.58 21.14
C ALA A 85 -11.27 -35.53 21.65
N VAL A 86 -10.53 -34.46 21.37
CA VAL A 86 -9.15 -34.27 21.82
C VAL A 86 -9.16 -33.94 23.31
N GLU A 87 -8.37 -34.67 24.10
CA GLU A 87 -8.19 -34.42 25.54
C GLU A 87 -7.36 -33.16 25.77
N ILE A 88 -8.05 -32.03 25.85
CA ILE A 88 -7.47 -30.71 26.14
C ILE A 88 -7.97 -30.23 27.49
N GLU A 89 -7.06 -29.75 28.33
CA GLU A 89 -7.38 -29.16 29.62
C GLU A 89 -7.18 -27.64 29.63
N GLU A 90 -7.70 -26.99 30.68
CA GLU A 90 -7.39 -25.58 30.92
C GLU A 90 -5.88 -25.40 31.12
N TRP A 91 -5.37 -24.27 30.64
CA TRP A 91 -3.95 -23.89 30.64
C TRP A 91 -3.05 -24.69 29.70
N ASP A 92 -3.60 -25.61 28.90
CA ASP A 92 -2.85 -26.25 27.83
C ASP A 92 -2.46 -25.24 26.74
N ASN A 93 -1.23 -25.39 26.26
CA ASN A 93 -0.70 -24.61 25.15
C ASN A 93 -1.16 -25.22 23.83
N LEU A 94 -1.64 -24.36 22.94
CA LEU A 94 -1.91 -24.68 21.54
C LEU A 94 -0.91 -23.96 20.64
N TYR A 95 -0.80 -24.45 19.41
CA TYR A 95 0.11 -23.89 18.42
C TYR A 95 -0.65 -23.64 17.13
N ILE A 96 -0.33 -22.54 16.45
CA ILE A 96 -0.86 -22.26 15.12
C ILE A 96 0.00 -23.02 14.09
N LYS A 97 -0.63 -23.86 13.27
CA LYS A 97 0.00 -24.57 12.16
C LYS A 97 -0.59 -24.07 10.84
N LYS A 98 0.28 -23.87 9.84
CA LYS A 98 -0.11 -23.60 8.45
C LYS A 98 0.12 -24.85 7.61
N GLU A 99 -0.92 -25.41 7.03
CA GLU A 99 -0.84 -26.54 6.10
C GLU A 99 -1.68 -26.26 4.86
N GLN A 100 -1.08 -26.40 3.66
CA GLN A 100 -1.75 -26.19 2.38
C GLN A 100 -2.52 -24.84 2.27
N GLY A 101 -2.03 -23.81 2.96
CA GLY A 101 -2.66 -22.48 2.99
C GLY A 101 -3.83 -22.34 3.96
N ALA A 102 -4.14 -23.36 4.76
CA ALA A 102 -5.09 -23.29 5.86
C ALA A 102 -4.37 -23.13 7.21
N TYR A 103 -4.98 -22.37 8.12
CA TYR A 103 -4.49 -22.19 9.48
C TYR A 103 -5.33 -22.97 10.47
N SER A 104 -4.66 -23.68 11.38
CA SER A 104 -5.31 -24.48 12.42
C SER A 104 -4.62 -24.31 13.77
N LEU A 105 -5.38 -24.43 14.84
CA LEU A 105 -4.87 -24.63 16.19
C LEU A 105 -4.64 -26.13 16.40
N ILE A 106 -3.42 -26.49 16.81
CA ILE A 106 -3.00 -27.86 17.10
C ILE A 106 -2.55 -27.99 18.56
N ASP A 107 -2.67 -29.19 19.12
CA ASP A 107 -2.15 -29.51 20.44
C ASP A 107 -0.65 -29.90 20.39
N LYS A 108 -0.09 -30.28 21.55
CA LYS A 108 1.29 -30.78 21.67
C LYS A 108 1.54 -32.09 20.91
N ASN A 109 0.51 -32.85 20.61
CA ASN A 109 0.56 -34.11 19.85
C ASN A 109 0.33 -33.90 18.35
N GLN A 110 0.30 -32.63 17.89
CA GLN A 110 -0.03 -32.22 16.52
C GLN A 110 -1.44 -32.60 16.04
N GLN A 111 -2.36 -32.88 16.95
CA GLN A 111 -3.77 -33.09 16.62
C GLN A 111 -4.46 -31.75 16.40
N THR A 112 -5.21 -31.64 15.32
CA THR A 112 -6.01 -30.44 15.02
C THR A 112 -7.14 -30.30 16.02
N VAL A 113 -7.10 -29.20 16.76
CA VAL A 113 -8.13 -28.79 17.72
C VAL A 113 -9.21 -27.99 17.02
N TYR A 114 -8.79 -27.07 16.13
CA TYR A 114 -9.70 -26.18 15.44
C TYR A 114 -9.09 -25.66 14.14
N SER A 115 -9.88 -25.65 13.07
CA SER A 115 -9.52 -25.00 11.82
C SER A 115 -10.02 -23.55 11.85
N ILE A 116 -9.11 -22.60 11.66
CA ILE A 116 -9.45 -21.17 11.66
C ILE A 116 -10.26 -20.83 10.41
N ASP A 117 -11.25 -19.95 10.53
CA ASP A 117 -12.03 -19.46 9.39
C ASP A 117 -11.12 -18.66 8.42
N LYS A 118 -11.26 -18.92 7.12
CA LYS A 118 -10.50 -18.28 6.04
C LYS A 118 -10.51 -16.76 6.11
N LYS A 119 -11.60 -16.15 6.59
CA LYS A 119 -11.70 -14.69 6.73
C LYS A 119 -10.67 -14.08 7.69
N TYR A 120 -10.05 -14.90 8.55
CA TYR A 120 -9.03 -14.45 9.49
C TYR A 120 -7.59 -14.78 9.05
N TYR A 121 -7.39 -15.41 7.90
CA TYR A 121 -6.07 -15.91 7.48
C TYR A 121 -5.03 -14.80 7.38
N ASP A 122 -5.35 -13.66 6.77
CA ASP A 122 -4.41 -12.55 6.64
C ASP A 122 -3.98 -12.01 8.01
N SER A 123 -4.92 -11.95 8.96
CA SER A 123 -4.64 -11.50 10.32
C SER A 123 -3.77 -12.51 11.08
N ILE A 124 -4.06 -13.80 10.97
CA ILE A 124 -3.26 -14.86 11.59
C ILE A 124 -1.86 -14.93 10.98
N GLU A 125 -1.76 -14.86 9.65
CA GLU A 125 -0.47 -14.82 8.95
C GLU A 125 0.37 -13.64 9.42
N HIS A 126 -0.25 -12.46 9.51
CA HIS A 126 0.41 -11.27 10.00
C HIS A 126 0.91 -11.47 11.44
N ILE A 127 0.12 -12.07 12.32
CA ILE A 127 0.52 -12.34 13.71
C ILE A 127 1.70 -13.31 13.78
N VAL A 128 1.58 -14.46 13.11
CA VAL A 128 2.58 -15.54 13.16
C VAL A 128 3.90 -15.11 12.52
N THR A 129 3.86 -14.25 11.49
CA THR A 129 5.05 -13.81 10.76
C THR A 129 5.79 -12.68 11.48
N ASN A 130 5.05 -11.74 12.09
CA ASN A 130 5.64 -10.49 12.56
C ASN A 130 5.82 -10.42 14.08
N TYR A 131 5.21 -11.33 14.85
CA TYR A 131 5.26 -11.28 16.31
C TYR A 131 5.49 -12.65 16.93
N LYS A 132 6.01 -12.63 18.16
CA LYS A 132 5.89 -13.79 19.05
C LYS A 132 4.44 -13.87 19.53
N TYR A 133 3.95 -15.07 19.74
CA TYR A 133 2.60 -15.27 20.25
C TYR A 133 2.55 -16.45 21.21
N SER A 134 1.47 -16.50 21.99
CA SER A 134 1.10 -17.62 22.86
C SER A 134 -0.38 -17.90 22.65
N ALA A 135 -0.74 -19.16 22.40
CA ALA A 135 -2.13 -19.60 22.33
C ALA A 135 -2.38 -20.59 23.47
N VAL A 136 -3.34 -20.27 24.35
CA VAL A 136 -3.60 -21.03 25.58
C VAL A 136 -5.09 -21.22 25.76
N VAL A 137 -5.48 -22.41 26.22
CA VAL A 137 -6.86 -22.70 26.62
C VAL A 137 -7.10 -22.02 27.96
N VAL A 138 -7.91 -20.96 27.98
CA VAL A 138 -8.16 -20.17 29.20
C VAL A 138 -9.41 -20.63 29.95
N ARG A 139 -10.28 -21.41 29.29
CA ARG A 139 -11.46 -21.99 29.93
C ARG A 139 -11.95 -23.22 29.18
N LYS A 140 -12.43 -24.21 29.92
CA LYS A 140 -13.06 -25.43 29.42
C LYS A 140 -14.45 -25.59 30.04
N ASP A 141 -15.47 -25.51 29.19
CA ASP A 141 -16.84 -25.82 29.58
C ASP A 141 -17.25 -27.20 29.02
N ALA A 142 -18.47 -27.66 29.35
CA ALA A 142 -18.98 -28.96 28.90
C ALA A 142 -18.99 -29.11 27.37
N TYR A 143 -19.21 -28.01 26.64
CA TYR A 143 -19.40 -27.99 25.19
C TYR A 143 -18.36 -27.20 24.42
N PHE A 144 -17.60 -26.32 25.07
CA PHE A 144 -16.70 -25.38 24.39
C PHE A 144 -15.37 -25.23 25.13
N LEU A 145 -14.32 -24.98 24.36
CA LEU A 145 -13.01 -24.53 24.81
C LEU A 145 -12.86 -23.06 24.42
N LYS A 146 -12.49 -22.23 25.38
CA LYS A 146 -12.09 -20.85 25.11
C LYS A 146 -10.58 -20.79 25.01
N VAL A 147 -10.08 -20.45 23.83
CA VAL A 147 -8.64 -20.29 23.56
C VAL A 147 -8.34 -18.81 23.41
N GLN A 148 -7.31 -18.34 24.11
CA GLN A 148 -6.80 -16.99 23.98
C GLN A 148 -5.45 -17.01 23.26
N ILE A 149 -5.35 -16.25 22.17
CA ILE A 149 -4.10 -15.97 21.48
C ILE A 149 -3.62 -14.58 21.91
N ARG A 150 -2.41 -14.50 22.47
CA ARG A 150 -1.76 -13.25 22.86
C ARG A 150 -0.55 -12.98 21.99
N ILE A 151 -0.42 -11.75 21.54
CA ILE A 151 0.75 -11.23 20.83
C ILE A 151 1.72 -10.70 21.89
N LEU A 152 2.99 -11.14 21.84
CA LEU A 152 4.06 -10.80 22.77
C LEU A 152 5.01 -9.75 22.19
#